data_AF-A0A515L773-F1
#
_entry.id   AF-A0A515L773-F1
#
_cell.length_a   1.000
_cell.length_b   1.000
_cell.length_c   1.000
_cell.angle_alpha   90.00
_cell.angle_beta   90.00
_cell.angle_gamma   90.00
#
_symmetry.space_group_name_H-M   'P 1'
#
loop_
_entity.id
_entity.type
_entity.pdbx_description
1 polymer ?
#
loop_
_entity_poly.entity_id
_entity_poly.type
_entity_poly.pdbx_seq_one_letter_code
_entity_poly.pdbx_strand_id
1 'polypeptide(L)'
;MTSRRFLRVLIPGVLIVSAVLVIRLLADDPTINQDGLTFAGEELARALDRPGDGPGMRVIRSFTDPGGVPCRAFLGEAVSGIACRKDAGWHLRVARSGIDVSDPAAVAHAERALLRSAEQMEVQ
;
A
#
# COMPACT_ATOMS: atom_id res chain seq x y z
N MET A 1 -13.14 13.81 60.20
CA MET A 1 -12.19 14.75 59.56
C MET A 1 -10.94 13.96 59.16
N THR A 2 -10.89 13.40 57.96
CA THR A 2 -10.30 13.96 56.72
C THR A 2 -8.77 13.85 56.69
N SER A 3 -8.21 12.92 55.89
CA SER A 3 -7.31 13.25 54.79
C SER A 3 -6.86 11.98 54.04
N ARG A 4 -7.50 11.71 52.90
CA ARG A 4 -6.94 10.89 51.82
C ARG A 4 -5.84 11.73 51.16
N ARG A 5 -4.58 11.28 51.20
CA ARG A 5 -3.49 11.94 50.44
C ARG A 5 -3.03 11.03 49.30
N PHE A 6 -3.69 11.26 48.17
CA PHE A 6 -3.12 11.36 46.83
C PHE A 6 -1.84 10.56 46.52
N LEU A 7 -2.07 9.45 45.81
CA LEU A 7 -1.53 9.17 44.48
C LEU A 7 -0.26 9.95 44.08
N ARG A 8 0.88 9.26 44.03
CA ARG A 8 2.01 9.63 43.18
C ARG A 8 2.37 8.44 42.30
N VAL A 9 1.65 8.30 41.18
CA VAL A 9 2.05 7.43 40.07
C VAL A 9 3.20 8.13 39.35
N LEU A 10 4.42 7.63 39.57
CA LEU A 10 5.62 8.01 38.82
C LEU A 10 5.81 6.99 37.68
N ILE A 11 5.08 7.14 36.56
CA ILE A 11 5.38 6.38 35.33
C ILE A 11 5.05 7.24 34.09
N PRO A 12 5.93 8.15 33.61
CA PRO A 12 5.64 8.87 32.37
C PRO A 12 6.49 8.44 31.16
N GLY A 13 7.49 7.56 31.31
CA GLY A 13 8.40 7.22 30.22
C GLY A 13 8.01 5.97 29.40
N VAL A 14 7.61 4.89 30.08
CA VAL A 14 7.50 3.56 29.45
C VAL A 14 6.20 3.38 28.66
N LEU A 15 5.08 3.92 29.14
CA LEU A 15 3.77 3.70 28.52
C LEU A 15 3.60 4.37 27.15
N ILE A 16 4.24 5.52 26.93
CA ILE A 16 4.13 6.27 25.65
C ILE A 16 4.89 5.53 24.54
N VAL A 17 6.07 4.98 24.85
CA VAL A 17 6.86 4.20 23.88
C VAL A 17 6.15 2.91 23.49
N SER A 18 5.52 2.22 24.45
CA SER A 18 4.73 1.02 24.18
C SER A 18 3.52 1.31 23.28
N ALA A 19 2.82 2.43 23.50
CA ALA A 19 1.67 2.79 22.68
C ALA A 19 2.06 3.09 21.21
N VAL A 20 3.14 3.83 20.97
CA VAL A 20 3.62 4.13 19.61
C VAL A 20 4.09 2.86 18.89
N LEU A 21 4.76 1.94 19.59
CA LEU A 21 5.22 0.68 19.01
C LEU A 21 4.05 -0.25 18.64
N VAL A 22 3.01 -0.31 19.48
CA VAL A 22 1.79 -1.09 19.19
C VAL A 22 1.02 -0.52 17.99
N ILE A 23 0.95 0.82 17.84
CA ILE A 23 0.31 1.46 16.68
C ILE A 23 1.07 1.14 15.39
N ARG A 24 2.40 1.08 15.41
CA ARG A 24 3.21 0.71 14.23
C ARG A 24 3.11 -0.77 13.87
N LEU A 25 2.92 -1.65 14.86
CA LEU A 25 2.70 -3.09 14.66
C LEU A 25 1.32 -3.41 14.05
N LEU A 26 0.35 -2.50 14.21
CA LEU A 26 -0.99 -2.61 13.63
C LEU A 26 -1.10 -1.98 12.24
N ALA A 27 -0.03 -1.34 11.73
CA ALA A 27 -0.03 -0.89 10.35
C ALA A 27 0.11 -2.11 9.43
N ASP A 28 -0.96 -2.47 8.74
CA ASP A 28 -0.95 -3.52 7.72
C ASP A 28 0.14 -3.22 6.68
N ASP A 29 1.00 -4.21 6.41
CA ASP A 29 1.96 -4.10 5.32
C ASP A 29 1.18 -4.01 4.00
N PRO A 30 1.48 -3.04 3.13
CA PRO A 30 0.80 -2.93 1.83
C PRO A 30 1.06 -4.16 0.95
N THR A 31 2.03 -5.01 1.29
CA THR A 31 2.39 -6.21 0.57
C THR A 31 2.54 -7.42 1.50
N ILE A 32 2.27 -8.60 0.96
CA ILE A 32 2.46 -9.88 1.65
C ILE A 32 3.35 -10.75 0.77
N ASN A 33 4.38 -11.35 1.34
CA ASN A 33 5.19 -12.34 0.64
C ASN A 33 4.58 -13.73 0.86
N GLN A 34 4.23 -14.41 -0.23
CA GLN A 34 3.68 -15.76 -0.21
C GLN A 34 4.39 -16.60 -1.28
N ASP A 35 5.00 -17.71 -0.86
CA ASP A 35 5.70 -18.65 -1.74
C ASP A 35 6.76 -17.99 -2.65
N GLY A 36 7.44 -16.96 -2.14
CA GLY A 36 8.45 -16.20 -2.88
C GLY A 36 7.88 -15.18 -3.88
N LEU A 37 6.56 -15.01 -3.93
CA LEU A 37 5.88 -13.99 -4.71
C LEU A 37 5.37 -12.87 -3.80
N THR A 38 5.26 -11.66 -4.37
CA THR A 38 4.75 -10.49 -3.64
C THR A 38 3.31 -10.22 -4.04
N PHE A 39 2.40 -10.30 -3.10
CA PHE A 39 0.98 -9.99 -3.27
C PHE A 39 0.62 -8.68 -2.57
N ALA A 40 -0.48 -8.07 -2.99
CA ALA A 40 -1.07 -6.95 -2.29
C ALA A 40 -1.60 -7.40 -0.93
N GLY A 41 -1.29 -6.65 0.12
CA GLY A 41 -1.95 -6.76 1.41
C GLY A 41 -3.44 -6.44 1.32
N GLU A 42 -4.19 -6.73 2.37
CA GLU A 42 -5.66 -6.68 2.35
C GLU A 42 -6.23 -5.32 1.93
N GLU A 43 -5.68 -4.23 2.47
CA GLU A 43 -6.10 -2.87 2.11
C GLU A 43 -5.78 -2.52 0.66
N LEU A 44 -4.55 -2.81 0.22
CA LEU A 44 -4.14 -2.57 -1.16
C LEU A 44 -4.96 -3.42 -2.14
N ALA A 45 -5.25 -4.68 -1.81
CA ALA A 45 -6.08 -5.55 -2.63
C ALA A 45 -7.51 -5.00 -2.80
N ARG A 46 -8.13 -4.52 -1.71
CA ARG A 46 -9.45 -3.87 -1.76
C ARG A 46 -9.45 -2.57 -2.57
N ALA A 47 -8.38 -1.80 -2.47
CA ALA A 47 -8.22 -0.58 -3.25
C ALA A 47 -8.05 -0.91 -4.73
N LEU A 48 -7.22 -1.91 -5.04
CA LEU A 48 -7.06 -2.43 -6.40
C LEU A 48 -8.35 -2.97 -6.97
N ASP A 49 -9.24 -3.60 -6.19
CA ASP A 49 -10.52 -4.15 -6.67
C ASP A 49 -11.49 -3.08 -7.20
N ARG A 50 -11.39 -1.85 -6.71
CA ARG A 50 -12.27 -0.73 -7.11
C ARG A 50 -11.70 0.00 -8.33
N PRO A 51 -12.55 0.40 -9.30
CA PRO A 51 -12.12 1.31 -10.34
C PRO A 51 -11.92 2.73 -9.78
N GLY A 52 -10.84 3.40 -10.18
CA GLY A 52 -10.61 4.82 -9.91
C GLY A 52 -9.67 5.12 -8.74
N ASP A 53 -9.91 6.27 -8.11
CA ASP A 53 -9.08 6.83 -7.05
C ASP A 53 -9.63 6.48 -5.66
N GLY A 54 -8.75 6.16 -4.73
CA GLY A 54 -9.04 5.97 -3.31
C GLY A 54 -8.15 6.85 -2.43
N PRO A 55 -8.41 6.91 -1.12
CA PRO A 55 -7.50 7.61 -0.20
C PRO A 55 -6.08 7.05 -0.31
N GLY A 56 -5.10 7.90 -0.60
CA GLY A 56 -3.68 7.52 -0.70
C GLY A 56 -3.31 6.61 -1.88
N MET A 57 -4.22 6.39 -2.85
CA MET A 57 -3.98 5.53 -4.00
C MET A 57 -4.81 5.93 -5.23
N ARG A 58 -4.23 5.81 -6.43
CA ARG A 58 -4.92 6.01 -7.70
C ARG A 58 -4.58 4.89 -8.69
N VAL A 59 -5.60 4.28 -9.30
CA VAL A 59 -5.40 3.38 -10.44
C VAL A 59 -5.28 4.22 -11.72
N ILE A 60 -4.10 4.20 -12.34
CA ILE A 60 -3.79 4.99 -13.55
C ILE A 60 -4.09 4.23 -14.85
N ARG A 61 -4.11 2.89 -14.80
CA ARG A 61 -4.46 2.06 -15.96
C ARG A 61 -5.02 0.71 -15.52
N SER A 62 -6.08 0.27 -16.17
CA SER A 62 -6.54 -1.12 -16.15
C SER A 62 -6.35 -1.72 -17.53
N PHE A 63 -5.79 -2.92 -17.60
CA PHE A 63 -5.50 -3.61 -18.86
C PHE A 63 -5.54 -5.12 -18.65
N THR A 64 -5.37 -5.86 -19.74
CA THR A 64 -5.27 -7.31 -19.72
C THR A 64 -3.95 -7.69 -20.37
N ASP A 65 -3.19 -8.59 -19.76
CA ASP A 65 -1.97 -9.10 -20.40
C ASP A 65 -2.30 -10.06 -21.57
N PRO A 66 -1.33 -10.48 -22.39
CA PRO A 66 -1.57 -11.40 -23.50
C PRO A 66 -2.05 -12.80 -23.09
N GLY A 67 -1.88 -13.17 -21.82
CA GLY A 67 -2.44 -14.39 -21.23
C GLY A 67 -3.90 -14.24 -20.82
N GLY A 68 -4.52 -13.07 -21.00
CA GLY A 68 -5.90 -12.81 -20.58
C GLY A 68 -6.04 -12.42 -19.10
N VAL A 69 -4.94 -12.14 -18.40
CA VAL A 69 -4.95 -11.82 -16.96
C VAL A 69 -5.22 -10.33 -16.74
N PRO A 70 -6.24 -9.97 -15.94
CA PRO A 70 -6.50 -8.58 -15.59
C PRO A 70 -5.34 -7.97 -14.78
N CYS A 71 -4.85 -6.81 -15.21
CA CYS A 71 -3.78 -6.06 -14.58
C CYS A 71 -4.18 -4.62 -14.30
N ARG A 72 -3.63 -4.04 -13.24
CA ARG A 72 -3.84 -2.65 -12.83
C ARG A 72 -2.51 -1.99 -12.51
N ALA A 73 -2.22 -0.89 -13.20
CA ALA A 73 -1.14 0.02 -12.83
C ALA A 73 -1.69 1.08 -11.87
N PHE A 74 -0.97 1.35 -10.80
CA PHE A 74 -1.42 2.21 -9.72
C PHE A 74 -0.28 3.01 -9.08
N LEU A 75 -0.66 4.15 -8.53
CA LEU A 75 0.15 5.01 -7.68
C LEU A 75 -0.37 4.92 -6.26
N GLY A 76 0.51 4.84 -5.28
CA GLY A 76 0.12 4.80 -3.87
C GLY A 76 1.20 5.39 -2.96
N GLU A 77 0.77 5.88 -1.80
CA GLU A 77 1.64 6.50 -0.79
C GLU A 77 2.64 5.53 -0.17
N ALA A 78 2.23 4.27 0.04
CA ALA A 78 3.10 3.23 0.59
C ALA A 78 3.89 2.47 -0.49
N VAL A 79 3.21 2.11 -1.58
CA VAL A 79 3.77 1.37 -2.72
C VAL A 79 3.08 1.81 -4.01
N SER A 80 3.83 1.88 -5.10
CA SER A 80 3.30 2.11 -6.46
C SER A 80 3.72 0.96 -7.35
N GLY A 81 2.95 0.63 -8.38
CA GLY A 81 3.27 -0.58 -9.14
C GLY A 81 2.28 -1.01 -10.20
N ILE A 82 2.45 -2.26 -10.63
CA ILE A 82 1.54 -2.98 -11.50
C ILE A 82 1.24 -4.31 -10.81
N ALA A 83 -0.04 -4.56 -10.56
CA ALA A 83 -0.51 -5.82 -10.01
C ALA A 83 -1.44 -6.52 -11.02
N CYS A 84 -1.28 -7.83 -11.16
CA CYS A 84 -2.11 -8.67 -12.02
C CYS A 84 -2.87 -9.70 -11.18
N ARG A 85 -4.08 -10.04 -11.60
CA ARG A 85 -4.93 -10.98 -10.89
C ARG A 85 -4.31 -12.38 -10.92
N LYS A 86 -4.29 -13.05 -9.79
CA LYS A 86 -3.90 -14.46 -9.63
C LYS A 86 -4.84 -15.10 -8.61
N ASP A 87 -4.84 -16.43 -8.51
CA ASP A 87 -5.76 -17.17 -7.64
C ASP A 87 -5.74 -16.69 -6.18
N ALA A 88 -4.57 -16.31 -5.66
CA ALA A 88 -4.38 -15.83 -4.31
C ALA A 88 -4.62 -14.31 -4.12
N GLY A 89 -4.93 -13.55 -5.19
CA GLY A 89 -5.20 -12.12 -5.12
C GLY A 89 -4.45 -11.30 -6.18
N TRP A 90 -4.05 -10.09 -5.81
CA TRP A 90 -3.31 -9.19 -6.70
C TRP A 90 -1.80 -9.41 -6.56
N HIS A 91 -1.20 -10.06 -7.56
CA HIS A 91 0.25 -10.32 -7.59
C HIS A 91 0.99 -9.10 -8.17
N LEU A 92 1.92 -8.52 -7.41
CA LEU A 92 2.73 -7.39 -7.86
C LEU A 92 3.79 -7.87 -8.86
N ARG A 93 3.58 -7.52 -10.13
CA ARG A 93 4.54 -7.76 -11.23
C ARG A 93 5.62 -6.70 -11.27
N VAL A 94 5.27 -5.49 -10.86
CA VAL A 94 6.19 -4.36 -10.68
C VAL A 94 5.85 -3.73 -9.34
N ALA A 95 6.86 -3.58 -8.48
CA ALA A 95 6.76 -2.85 -7.23
C ALA A 95 7.81 -1.74 -7.21
N ARG A 96 7.40 -0.54 -6.80
CA ARG A 96 8.23 0.63 -6.60
C ARG A 96 7.87 1.27 -5.26
N SER A 97 8.80 2.05 -4.72
CA SER A 97 8.51 2.87 -3.55
C SER A 97 7.26 3.72 -3.76
N GLY A 98 6.50 3.94 -2.69
CA GLY A 98 5.39 4.86 -2.71
C GLY A 98 5.81 6.29 -3.06
N ILE A 99 4.84 7.10 -3.44
CA ILE A 99 5.02 8.51 -3.80
C ILE A 99 4.08 9.39 -3.00
N ASP A 100 4.41 10.67 -2.85
CA ASP A 100 3.43 11.65 -2.42
C ASP A 100 2.40 11.84 -3.55
N VAL A 101 1.21 11.27 -3.40
CA VAL A 101 0.13 11.37 -4.39
C VAL A 101 -0.48 12.77 -4.48
N SER A 102 -0.14 13.66 -3.52
CA SER A 102 -0.52 15.07 -3.55
C SER A 102 0.48 15.95 -4.33
N ASP A 103 1.69 15.45 -4.63
CA ASP A 103 2.68 16.13 -5.47
C ASP A 103 2.47 15.79 -6.96
N PRO A 104 2.02 16.75 -7.80
CA PRO A 104 1.78 16.50 -9.22
C PRO A 104 3.04 16.10 -10.00
N ALA A 105 4.23 16.57 -9.58
CA ALA A 105 5.48 16.23 -10.27
C ALA A 105 5.89 14.78 -9.98
N ALA A 106 5.75 14.33 -8.73
CA ALA A 106 5.96 12.94 -8.34
C ALA A 106 5.00 12.00 -9.07
N VAL A 107 3.70 12.35 -9.09
CA VAL A 107 2.66 11.62 -9.82
C VAL A 107 3.02 11.49 -11.30
N ALA A 108 3.30 12.60 -11.99
CA ALA A 108 3.60 12.58 -13.42
C ALA A 108 4.87 11.78 -13.74
N HIS A 109 5.88 11.80 -12.87
CA HIS A 109 7.09 11.01 -13.04
C HIS A 109 6.80 9.50 -12.92
N ALA A 110 6.13 9.10 -11.84
CA ALA A 110 5.82 7.70 -11.58
C ALA A 110 4.84 7.13 -12.60
N GLU A 111 3.84 7.90 -13.00
CA GLU A 111 2.85 7.50 -14.02
C GLU A 111 3.53 7.16 -15.35
N ARG A 112 4.40 8.04 -15.87
CA ARG A 112 5.15 7.76 -17.11
C ARG A 112 6.01 6.50 -17.02
N ALA A 113 6.56 6.20 -15.84
CA ALA A 113 7.36 5.00 -15.65
C ALA A 113 6.48 3.73 -15.68
N LEU A 114 5.33 3.77 -15.00
CA LEU A 114 4.41 2.63 -14.92
C LEU A 114 3.65 2.38 -16.22
N LEU A 115 3.23 3.43 -16.93
CA LEU A 115 2.55 3.27 -18.22
C LEU A 115 3.45 2.58 -19.24
N ARG A 116 4.73 2.94 -19.32
CA ARG A 116 5.70 2.23 -20.17
C ARG A 116 5.87 0.77 -19.78
N SER A 117 5.91 0.47 -18.48
CA SER A 117 5.97 -0.92 -18.01
C SER A 117 4.68 -1.69 -18.34
N ALA A 118 3.51 -1.06 -18.27
CA ALA A 118 2.24 -1.67 -18.63
C ALA A 118 2.18 -1.98 -20.13
N GLU A 119 2.57 -1.04 -20.98
CA GLU A 119 2.66 -1.22 -22.44
C GLU A 119 3.54 -2.42 -22.80
N GLN A 120 4.70 -2.57 -22.14
CA GLN A 120 5.56 -3.72 -22.35
C GLN A 120 4.90 -5.04 -21.97
N MET A 121 4.05 -5.07 -20.93
CA MET A 121 3.37 -6.29 -20.52
C MET A 121 2.20 -6.65 -21.44
N GLU A 122 1.52 -5.66 -22.03
CA GLU A 122 0.39 -5.87 -22.95
C GLU A 122 0.80 -6.50 -24.29
N VAL A 123 2.07 -6.42 -24.68
CA VAL A 123 2.56 -6.91 -25.98
C VAL A 123 3.35 -8.22 -25.90
N GLN A 124 3.66 -8.70 -24.70
CA GLN A 124 4.56 -9.84 -24.45
C GLN A 124 3.88 -11.21 -24.49
#